data_AF-A0A2W2CUM5-F1
#
_entry.id   AF-A0A2W2CUM5-F1
#
_cell.length_a   1.000
_cell.length_b   1.000
_cell.length_c   1.000
_cell.angle_alpha   90.00
_cell.angle_beta   90.00
_cell.angle_gamma   90.00
#
_symmetry.space_group_name_H-M   'P 1'
#
loop_
_entity.id
_entity.type
_entity.pdbx_description
1 polymer ?
#
loop_
_entity_poly.entity_id
_entity_poly.type
_entity_poly.pdbx_seq_one_letter_code
_entity_poly.pdbx_strand_id
1 'polypeptide(L)'
;MTGNSEEARPGLAPGVRSPVGTMFAALYGELAPHPWRDPDADQDAYFLFHERSLAMGWLDDTDTAVRKTAAGTDERELGAAGLWGMNDAGEDHPLAAAEASLVAWFQVGVEPVSGDRPLPVQPFLRCAGDAAARIGALRLRAVQVLLPVQGLDTSSRQECARMPSLLTAGWFGGGDPQSRTPVRVTLDSGQAPSIPSAAPQMRERMRRLDQDVFGCESHSLTDHDPLTMRPPFDDSFWNGPSLHRATFHGTLAEWSLDALGWLGGFLADLSARHGVTTPLLLTASRS
;
A
#
# COMPACT_ATOMS: atom_id res chain seq x y z
N MET A 1 35.66 19.03 19.42
CA MET A 1 34.28 19.07 19.94
C MET A 1 33.42 19.76 18.89
N THR A 2 32.75 18.98 18.05
CA THR A 2 31.74 19.45 17.10
C THR A 2 30.59 18.46 17.23
N GLY A 3 29.58 18.83 18.00
CA GLY A 3 28.37 18.04 18.19
C GLY A 3 27.54 18.11 16.92
N ASN A 4 27.33 16.97 16.28
CA ASN A 4 26.22 16.78 15.35
C ASN A 4 24.96 16.69 16.21
N SER A 5 24.23 17.79 16.31
CA SER A 5 22.83 17.74 16.76
C SER A 5 22.01 17.10 15.65
N GLU A 6 21.68 15.82 15.81
CA GLU A 6 20.52 15.24 15.15
C GLU A 6 19.28 16.00 15.65
N GLU A 7 18.76 16.90 14.82
CA GLU A 7 17.44 17.46 15.05
C GLU A 7 16.41 16.33 14.96
N ALA A 8 15.75 16.07 16.08
CA ALA A 8 14.63 15.14 16.16
C ALA A 8 13.55 15.56 15.16
N ARG A 9 13.30 14.72 14.15
CA ARG A 9 12.13 14.84 13.28
C ARG A 9 10.92 14.30 14.06
N PRO A 10 9.81 15.04 14.17
CA PRO A 10 8.60 14.53 14.80
C PRO A 10 8.13 13.26 14.07
N GLY A 11 7.87 12.17 14.81
CA GLY A 11 7.25 10.95 14.27
C GLY A 11 8.18 9.77 13.96
N LEU A 12 9.48 9.85 14.28
CA LEU A 12 10.40 8.71 14.20
C LEU A 12 10.97 8.41 15.58
N ALA A 13 10.80 7.18 16.06
CA ALA A 13 11.52 6.70 17.23
C ALA A 13 13.05 6.67 16.92
N PRO A 14 13.92 7.07 17.85
CA PRO A 14 15.37 7.01 17.63
C PRO A 14 15.83 5.56 17.39
N GLY A 15 16.59 5.31 16.32
CA GLY A 15 17.19 4.00 16.00
C GLY A 15 16.55 3.23 14.85
N VAL A 16 15.43 3.71 14.29
CA VAL A 16 14.75 3.05 13.15
C VAL A 16 15.45 3.45 11.85
N ARG A 17 15.77 2.46 11.00
CA ARG A 17 16.25 2.69 9.63
C ARG A 17 15.27 3.62 8.89
N SER A 18 15.79 4.57 8.11
CA SER A 18 14.92 5.54 7.42
C SER A 18 14.21 4.86 6.25
N PRO A 19 12.88 4.74 6.26
CA PRO A 19 12.16 4.05 5.20
C PRO A 19 12.33 4.77 3.87
N VAL A 20 12.34 4.01 2.77
CA VAL A 20 12.42 4.55 1.41
C VAL A 20 11.09 5.18 0.98
N GLY A 21 9.99 4.79 1.62
CA GLY A 21 8.74 5.50 1.50
C GLY A 21 7.65 5.03 2.44
N THR A 22 6.58 5.82 2.51
CA THR A 22 5.37 5.48 3.23
C THR A 22 4.43 4.69 2.34
N MET A 23 3.86 3.62 2.87
CA MET A 23 2.68 2.97 2.31
C MET A 23 1.49 3.27 3.22
N PHE A 24 0.37 3.66 2.61
CA PHE A 24 -0.85 4.04 3.32
C PHE A 24 -2.01 3.27 2.70
N ALA A 25 -2.96 2.78 3.50
CA ALA A 25 -4.22 2.24 3.02
C ALA A 25 -5.38 2.94 3.71
N ALA A 26 -6.37 3.38 2.95
CA ALA A 26 -7.66 3.87 3.43
C ALA A 26 -8.77 2.96 2.90
N LEU A 27 -9.57 2.40 3.79
CA LEU A 27 -10.69 1.53 3.45
C LEU A 27 -11.98 2.34 3.53
N TYR A 28 -12.76 2.34 2.44
CA TYR A 28 -14.04 3.03 2.37
C TYR A 28 -15.20 2.05 2.21
N GLY A 29 -16.27 2.25 2.96
CA GLY A 29 -17.45 1.41 2.91
C GLY A 29 -18.32 1.50 4.15
N GLU A 30 -18.85 0.36 4.57
CA GLU A 30 -19.56 0.22 5.85
C GLU A 30 -18.82 -0.80 6.71
N LEU A 31 -18.65 -0.51 8.00
CA LEU A 31 -18.13 -1.45 8.97
C LEU A 31 -19.19 -1.61 10.06
N ALA A 32 -19.82 -2.79 10.12
CA ALA A 32 -20.77 -3.11 11.17
C ALA A 32 -20.02 -3.77 12.33
N PRO A 33 -19.85 -3.11 13.49
CA PRO A 33 -19.12 -3.69 14.61
C PRO A 33 -19.76 -5.00 15.07
N HIS A 34 -18.94 -5.95 15.50
CA HIS A 34 -19.47 -7.21 16.04
C HIS A 34 -20.24 -6.97 17.35
N PRO A 35 -21.38 -7.65 17.58
CA PRO A 35 -22.22 -7.39 18.75
C PRO A 35 -21.58 -7.77 20.09
N TRP A 36 -20.48 -8.53 20.08
CA TRP A 36 -19.72 -8.93 21.27
C TRP A 36 -18.50 -8.04 21.53
N ARG A 37 -18.21 -7.08 20.65
CA ARG A 37 -17.08 -6.17 20.83
C ARG A 37 -17.49 -5.07 21.80
N ASP A 38 -16.68 -4.90 22.85
CA ASP A 38 -16.81 -3.78 23.76
C ASP A 38 -16.42 -2.49 23.03
N PRO A 39 -17.30 -1.48 22.92
CA PRO A 39 -16.97 -0.19 22.31
C PRO A 39 -15.82 0.53 23.00
N ASP A 40 -15.60 0.27 24.29
CA ASP A 40 -14.55 0.90 25.09
C ASP A 40 -13.27 0.03 25.14
N ALA A 41 -13.18 -1.04 24.34
CA ALA A 41 -11.99 -1.88 24.30
C ALA A 41 -10.78 -1.12 23.71
N ASP A 42 -9.64 -1.22 24.40
CA ASP A 42 -8.35 -0.66 23.98
C ASP A 42 -7.80 -1.26 22.65
N GLN A 43 -8.44 -2.29 22.09
CA GLN A 43 -8.00 -2.99 20.87
C GLN A 43 -8.45 -2.26 19.60
N ASP A 44 -7.97 -1.04 19.39
CA ASP A 44 -8.23 -0.25 18.20
C ASP A 44 -7.60 -0.84 16.92
N ALA A 45 -7.83 -0.16 15.79
CA ALA A 45 -7.28 -0.56 14.49
C ALA A 45 -5.73 -0.65 14.50
N TYR A 46 -5.06 0.23 15.25
CA TYR A 46 -3.60 0.21 15.42
C TYR A 46 -3.17 -1.07 16.11
N PHE A 47 -3.69 -1.34 17.29
CA PHE A 47 -3.34 -2.51 18.09
C PHE A 47 -3.56 -3.81 17.30
N LEU A 48 -4.72 -3.96 16.66
CA LEU A 48 -5.05 -5.16 15.90
C LEU A 48 -4.14 -5.37 14.67
N PHE A 49 -3.82 -4.30 13.96
CA PHE A 49 -2.91 -4.36 12.82
C PHE A 49 -1.47 -4.66 13.27
N HIS A 50 -1.02 -4.06 14.38
CA HIS A 50 0.29 -4.34 14.98
C HIS A 50 0.43 -5.81 15.32
N GLU A 51 -0.48 -6.35 16.15
CA GLU A 51 -0.45 -7.75 16.60
C GLU A 51 -0.49 -8.72 15.41
N ARG A 52 -1.30 -8.42 14.39
CA ARG A 52 -1.37 -9.25 13.20
C ARG A 52 -0.08 -9.19 12.37
N SER A 53 0.51 -8.01 12.21
CA SER A 53 1.78 -7.82 11.49
C SER A 53 2.93 -8.56 12.19
N LEU A 54 2.99 -8.47 13.52
CA LEU A 54 3.97 -9.17 14.35
C LEU A 54 3.79 -10.69 14.24
N ALA A 55 2.56 -11.19 14.39
CA ALA A 55 2.27 -12.63 14.32
C ALA A 55 2.62 -13.27 12.96
N MET A 56 2.60 -12.49 11.88
CA MET A 56 2.96 -12.95 10.53
C MET A 56 4.45 -12.76 10.20
N GLY A 57 5.23 -12.14 11.09
CA GLY A 57 6.63 -11.77 10.84
C GLY A 57 6.78 -10.70 9.75
N TRP A 58 5.76 -9.84 9.58
CA TRP A 58 5.79 -8.74 8.62
C TRP A 58 6.21 -7.41 9.24
N LEU A 59 6.06 -7.27 10.55
CA LEU A 59 6.55 -6.10 11.27
C LEU A 59 8.07 -6.20 11.43
N ASP A 60 8.78 -5.11 11.14
CA ASP A 60 10.19 -4.98 11.46
C ASP A 60 10.36 -4.81 12.97
N ASP A 61 10.96 -5.81 13.61
CA ASP A 61 11.26 -5.83 15.04
C ASP A 61 12.78 -5.74 15.31
N THR A 62 13.55 -5.29 14.30
CA THR A 62 14.99 -5.09 14.46
C THR A 62 15.29 -3.96 15.45
N ASP A 63 15.96 -4.31 16.55
CA ASP A 63 16.46 -3.38 17.56
C ASP A 63 17.99 -3.42 17.58
N THR A 64 18.62 -2.26 17.80
CA THR A 64 20.08 -2.17 17.89
C THR A 64 20.51 -2.21 19.34
N ALA A 65 20.94 -3.38 19.81
CA ALA A 65 21.52 -3.50 21.13
C ALA A 65 22.96 -2.98 21.13
N VAL A 66 23.16 -1.86 21.83
CA VAL A 66 24.47 -1.24 21.99
C VAL A 66 25.11 -1.72 23.29
N ARG A 67 26.18 -2.50 23.20
CA ARG A 67 26.99 -2.95 24.34
C ARG A 67 28.31 -2.20 24.38
N LYS A 68 28.55 -1.41 25.43
CA LYS A 68 29.89 -0.86 25.69
C LYS A 68 30.81 -1.95 26.23
N THR A 69 31.92 -2.18 25.53
CA THR A 69 33.00 -3.08 25.93
C THR A 69 34.28 -2.29 26.20
N ALA A 70 35.28 -2.92 26.83
CA ALA A 70 36.59 -2.31 27.04
C ALA A 70 37.32 -1.93 25.73
N ALA A 71 36.91 -2.51 24.59
CA ALA A 71 37.48 -2.25 23.26
C ALA A 71 36.66 -1.22 22.44
N GLY A 72 35.53 -0.74 22.95
CA GLY A 72 34.65 0.19 22.26
C GLY A 72 33.17 -0.19 22.35
N THR A 73 32.34 0.50 21.56
CA THR A 73 30.91 0.21 21.43
C THR A 73 30.72 -0.96 20.45
N ASP A 74 30.10 -2.04 20.92
CA ASP A 74 29.69 -3.20 20.13
C ASP A 74 28.18 -3.08 19.86
N GLU A 75 27.81 -2.85 18.60
CA GLU A 75 26.41 -2.75 18.18
C GLU A 75 25.98 -4.08 17.59
N ARG A 76 24.91 -4.65 18.12
CA ARG A 76 24.35 -5.92 17.65
C ARG A 76 22.88 -5.72 17.33
N GLU A 77 22.51 -6.05 16.10
CA GLU A 77 21.10 -6.17 15.71
C GLU A 77 20.47 -7.39 16.41
N LEU A 78 19.37 -7.14 17.11
CA LEU A 78 18.46 -8.12 17.68
C LEU A 78 17.16 -8.08 16.88
N GLY A 79 16.45 -9.21 16.75
CA GLY A 79 15.20 -9.28 15.96
C GLY A 79 15.41 -9.79 14.53
N ALA A 80 14.37 -9.69 13.72
CA ALA A 80 14.31 -10.10 12.33
C ALA A 80 13.73 -8.97 11.45
N ALA A 81 14.39 -8.68 10.33
CA ALA A 81 13.90 -7.68 9.40
C ALA A 81 12.52 -8.08 8.85
N GLY A 82 11.56 -7.19 9.03
CA GLY A 82 10.19 -7.33 8.53
C GLY A 82 9.99 -6.81 7.11
N LEU A 83 8.74 -6.73 6.68
CA LEU A 83 8.32 -6.09 5.44
C LEU A 83 8.11 -4.58 5.61
N TRP A 84 7.76 -4.13 6.82
CA TRP A 84 7.51 -2.72 7.12
C TRP A 84 7.67 -2.40 8.62
N GLY A 85 7.96 -1.13 8.93
CA GLY A 85 7.78 -0.56 10.25
C GLY A 85 6.39 0.07 10.38
N MET A 86 5.77 -0.01 11.55
CA MET A 86 4.43 0.57 11.77
C MET A 86 4.53 2.05 12.16
N ASN A 87 3.74 2.91 11.51
CA ASN A 87 3.66 4.33 11.86
C ASN A 87 2.40 4.63 12.65
N ASP A 88 1.22 4.47 12.03
CA ASP A 88 -0.05 4.87 12.62
C ASP A 88 -1.24 4.14 11.95
N ALA A 89 -2.40 4.14 12.59
CA ALA A 89 -3.65 3.57 12.06
C ALA A 89 -4.85 4.05 12.89
N GLY A 90 -6.05 4.03 12.29
CA GLY A 90 -7.27 4.45 12.98
C GLY A 90 -8.55 4.16 12.21
N GLU A 91 -9.70 4.35 12.87
CA GLU A 91 -11.04 4.20 12.28
C GLU A 91 -11.55 5.53 11.69
N ASP A 92 -11.19 6.65 12.34
CA ASP A 92 -11.45 8.02 11.89
C ASP A 92 -10.16 8.74 11.49
N HIS A 93 -10.24 9.72 10.59
CA HIS A 93 -9.10 10.58 10.26
C HIS A 93 -9.52 12.05 10.10
N PRO A 94 -8.83 13.02 10.75
CA PRO A 94 -9.20 14.44 10.70
C PRO A 94 -9.24 15.06 9.29
N LEU A 95 -8.43 14.53 8.37
CA LEU A 95 -8.38 14.97 6.96
C LEU A 95 -9.37 14.24 6.05
N ALA A 96 -10.08 13.21 6.54
CA ALA A 96 -11.14 12.58 5.76
C ALA A 96 -12.29 13.56 5.57
N ALA A 97 -12.90 13.57 4.38
CA ALA A 97 -14.12 14.34 4.18
C ALA A 97 -15.21 13.81 5.10
N ALA A 98 -16.00 14.69 5.73
CA ALA A 98 -17.06 14.30 6.67
C ALA A 98 -18.14 13.39 6.05
N GLU A 99 -18.28 13.41 4.73
CA GLU A 99 -19.18 12.56 3.96
C GLU A 99 -18.50 11.30 3.41
N ALA A 100 -17.18 11.19 3.54
CA ALA A 100 -16.45 10.00 3.11
C ALA A 100 -16.78 8.86 4.07
N SER A 101 -17.22 7.73 3.52
CA SER A 101 -17.45 6.50 4.29
C SER A 101 -16.12 5.80 4.65
N LEU A 102 -15.13 6.56 5.15
CA LEU A 102 -13.88 6.00 5.66
C LEU A 102 -14.21 5.15 6.89
N VAL A 103 -13.70 3.93 6.94
CA VAL A 103 -13.96 3.01 8.06
C VAL A 103 -12.69 2.58 8.79
N ALA A 104 -11.55 2.59 8.10
CA ALA A 104 -10.25 2.32 8.68
C ALA A 104 -9.13 2.84 7.77
N TRP A 105 -8.00 3.19 8.36
CA TRP A 105 -6.79 3.53 7.65
C TRP A 105 -5.55 3.02 8.38
N PHE A 106 -4.48 2.78 7.62
CA PHE A 106 -3.23 2.19 8.11
C PHE A 106 -2.04 2.84 7.40
N GLN A 107 -0.99 3.16 8.14
CA GLN A 107 0.23 3.77 7.65
C GLN A 107 1.45 2.99 8.13
N VAL A 108 2.32 2.62 7.18
CA VAL A 108 3.56 1.89 7.46
C VAL A 108 4.73 2.49 6.68
N GLY A 109 5.95 2.37 7.22
CA GLY A 109 7.19 2.70 6.54
C GLY A 109 7.75 1.45 5.85
N VAL A 110 8.13 1.56 4.57
CA VAL A 110 8.66 0.44 3.78
C VAL A 110 10.12 0.71 3.44
N GLU A 111 10.97 -0.27 3.75
CA GLU A 111 12.38 -0.32 3.39
C GLU A 111 12.55 -0.62 1.87
N PRO A 112 13.75 -0.40 1.28
CA PRO A 112 13.94 -0.69 -0.14
C PRO A 112 13.64 -2.17 -0.43
N VAL A 113 12.71 -2.40 -1.35
CA VAL A 113 12.33 -3.76 -1.73
C VAL A 113 13.38 -4.33 -2.68
N SER A 114 13.87 -5.54 -2.37
CA SER A 114 14.79 -6.25 -3.25
C SER A 114 14.21 -6.43 -4.65
N GLY A 115 15.04 -6.36 -5.69
CA GLY A 115 14.58 -6.36 -7.09
C GLY A 115 13.77 -7.61 -7.50
N ASP A 116 13.85 -8.70 -6.74
CA ASP A 116 13.10 -9.94 -6.97
C ASP A 116 11.71 -9.97 -6.31
N ARG A 117 11.33 -8.93 -5.56
CA ARG A 117 10.07 -8.87 -4.82
C ARG A 117 9.19 -7.70 -5.25
N PRO A 118 7.85 -7.85 -5.23
CA PRO A 118 6.95 -6.73 -5.45
C PRO A 118 6.87 -5.87 -4.18
N LEU A 119 6.35 -4.65 -4.29
CA LEU A 119 5.93 -3.92 -3.09
C LEU A 119 4.98 -4.80 -2.26
N PRO A 120 5.09 -4.82 -0.91
CA PRO A 120 4.31 -5.70 -0.05
C PRO A 120 2.86 -5.23 0.13
N VAL A 121 2.22 -4.76 -0.94
CA VAL A 121 0.84 -4.23 -0.92
C VAL A 121 -0.18 -5.33 -0.62
N GLN A 122 0.03 -6.53 -1.17
CA GLN A 122 -0.81 -7.69 -0.91
C GLN A 122 -0.82 -8.09 0.57
N PRO A 123 0.32 -8.39 1.23
CA PRO A 123 0.32 -8.68 2.66
C PRO A 123 -0.15 -7.49 3.50
N PHE A 124 0.12 -6.24 3.06
CA PHE A 124 -0.36 -5.04 3.76
C PHE A 124 -1.89 -4.95 3.79
N LEU A 125 -2.56 -5.04 2.64
CA LEU A 125 -4.02 -5.00 2.58
C LEU A 125 -4.66 -6.24 3.21
N ARG A 126 -3.98 -7.40 3.17
CA ARG A 126 -4.43 -8.58 3.89
C ARG A 126 -4.42 -8.35 5.41
N CYS A 127 -3.35 -7.76 5.94
CA CYS A 127 -3.25 -7.40 7.36
C CYS A 127 -4.35 -6.40 7.76
N ALA A 128 -4.54 -5.35 6.96
CA ALA A 128 -5.60 -4.35 7.16
C ALA A 128 -7.00 -5.00 7.17
N GLY A 129 -7.25 -5.95 6.27
CA GLY A 129 -8.51 -6.70 6.21
C GLY A 129 -8.72 -7.61 7.42
N ASP A 130 -7.68 -8.31 7.85
CA ASP A 130 -7.72 -9.17 9.04
C ASP A 130 -7.98 -8.33 10.31
N ALA A 131 -7.38 -7.13 10.42
CA ALA A 131 -7.63 -6.19 11.51
C ALA A 131 -9.08 -5.65 11.48
N ALA A 132 -9.55 -5.16 10.33
CA ALA A 132 -10.94 -4.70 10.17
C ALA A 132 -11.97 -5.81 10.49
N ALA A 133 -11.68 -7.06 10.12
CA ALA A 133 -12.55 -8.21 10.42
C ALA A 133 -12.66 -8.52 11.92
N ARG A 134 -11.67 -8.12 12.74
CA ARG A 134 -11.73 -8.20 14.20
C ARG A 134 -12.57 -7.09 14.84
N ILE A 135 -12.71 -5.96 14.14
CA ILE A 135 -13.57 -4.85 14.56
C ILE A 135 -15.02 -5.15 14.19
N GLY A 136 -15.28 -5.55 12.95
CA GLY A 136 -16.62 -5.78 12.45
C GLY A 136 -16.68 -6.45 11.09
N ALA A 137 -17.89 -6.50 10.53
CA ALA A 137 -18.13 -6.98 9.17
C ALA A 137 -17.96 -5.82 8.17
N LEU A 138 -16.89 -5.87 7.38
CA LEU A 138 -16.57 -4.86 6.36
C LEU A 138 -17.34 -5.11 5.06
N ARG A 139 -18.05 -4.09 4.58
CA ARG A 139 -18.57 -3.99 3.22
C ARG A 139 -17.79 -2.94 2.45
N LEU A 140 -16.71 -3.40 1.81
CA LEU A 140 -15.78 -2.53 1.07
C LEU A 140 -16.44 -1.94 -0.18
N ARG A 141 -16.48 -0.61 -0.28
CA ARG A 141 -16.90 0.15 -1.46
C ARG A 141 -15.72 0.59 -2.31
N ALA A 142 -14.64 1.03 -1.66
CA ALA A 142 -13.42 1.47 -2.33
C ALA A 142 -12.19 1.36 -1.41
N VAL A 143 -11.00 1.38 -2.00
CA VAL A 143 -9.73 1.46 -1.28
C VAL A 143 -8.85 2.54 -1.92
N GLN A 144 -8.15 3.29 -1.08
CA GLN A 144 -7.02 4.12 -1.51
C GLN A 144 -5.73 3.54 -0.95
N VAL A 145 -4.70 3.46 -1.78
CA VAL A 145 -3.38 2.97 -1.40
C VAL A 145 -2.31 3.91 -1.89
N LEU A 146 -1.46 4.41 -0.98
CA LEU A 146 -0.24 5.10 -1.35
C LEU A 146 0.88 4.08 -1.60
N LEU A 147 1.45 4.11 -2.80
CA LEU A 147 2.46 3.19 -3.28
C LEU A 147 3.81 3.91 -3.39
N PRO A 148 4.84 3.53 -2.61
CA PRO A 148 6.18 4.13 -2.69
C PRO A 148 6.98 3.58 -3.90
N VAL A 149 6.52 3.86 -5.12
CA VAL A 149 7.08 3.34 -6.38
C VAL A 149 8.55 3.76 -6.58
N GLN A 150 8.96 4.91 -6.05
CA GLN A 150 10.34 5.38 -6.08
C GLN A 150 11.34 4.44 -5.40
N GLY A 151 10.86 3.56 -4.50
CA GLY A 151 11.70 2.56 -3.83
C GLY A 151 11.92 1.28 -4.63
N LEU A 152 11.34 1.17 -5.83
CA LEU A 152 11.51 0.00 -6.69
C LEU A 152 12.72 0.16 -7.62
N ASP A 153 13.76 -0.64 -7.39
CA ASP A 153 14.84 -0.79 -8.37
C ASP A 153 14.43 -1.77 -9.48
N THR A 154 13.80 -1.23 -10.51
CA THR A 154 13.41 -2.02 -11.70
C THR A 154 14.58 -2.27 -12.65
N SER A 155 15.66 -1.51 -12.53
CA SER A 155 16.79 -1.54 -13.46
C SER A 155 17.68 -2.77 -13.28
N SER A 156 17.78 -3.27 -12.04
CA SER A 156 18.53 -4.48 -11.69
C SER A 156 17.78 -5.79 -11.95
N ARG A 157 16.51 -5.73 -12.38
CA ARG A 157 15.66 -6.93 -12.50
C ARG A 157 15.92 -7.75 -13.76
N GLN A 158 16.18 -9.05 -13.55
CA GLN A 158 16.15 -10.06 -14.62
C GLN A 158 14.76 -10.18 -15.24
N GLU A 159 14.67 -10.60 -16.50
CA GLU A 159 13.42 -10.60 -17.29
C GLU A 159 12.24 -11.36 -16.68
N CYS A 160 12.50 -12.50 -16.02
CA CYS A 160 11.51 -13.29 -15.32
C CYS A 160 11.09 -12.69 -13.96
N ALA A 161 11.99 -12.00 -13.26
CA ALA A 161 11.74 -11.32 -11.99
C ALA A 161 11.16 -9.91 -12.17
N ARG A 162 10.88 -9.55 -13.41
CA ARG A 162 10.67 -8.17 -13.79
C ARG A 162 9.26 -7.72 -13.29
N MET A 163 8.27 -8.63 -13.20
CA MET A 163 6.96 -8.42 -12.51
C MET A 163 6.71 -9.55 -11.51
N PRO A 164 7.25 -9.47 -10.28
CA PRO A 164 7.13 -10.53 -9.30
C PRO A 164 5.69 -10.97 -9.00
N SER A 165 4.71 -10.05 -9.02
CA SER A 165 3.30 -10.39 -8.80
C SER A 165 2.74 -11.41 -9.80
N LEU A 166 3.28 -11.50 -11.02
CA LEU A 166 2.81 -12.50 -11.99
C LEU A 166 3.09 -13.94 -11.54
N LEU A 167 4.11 -14.15 -10.71
CA LEU A 167 4.45 -15.49 -10.18
C LEU A 167 3.35 -16.04 -9.26
N THR A 168 2.53 -15.17 -8.68
CA THR A 168 1.45 -15.55 -7.75
C THR A 168 0.06 -15.37 -8.34
N ALA A 169 -0.07 -14.95 -9.62
CA ALA A 169 -1.36 -14.73 -10.28
C ALA A 169 -2.26 -15.99 -10.28
N GLY A 170 -1.66 -17.18 -10.35
CA GLY A 170 -2.36 -18.46 -10.31
C GLY A 170 -3.14 -18.72 -9.01
N TRP A 171 -2.84 -18.00 -7.92
CA TRP A 171 -3.61 -18.04 -6.67
C TRP A 171 -5.11 -17.77 -6.89
N PHE A 172 -5.42 -16.86 -7.82
CA PHE A 172 -6.79 -16.45 -8.13
C PHE A 172 -7.47 -17.33 -9.20
N GLY A 173 -6.73 -18.24 -9.86
CA GLY A 173 -7.27 -19.07 -10.95
C GLY A 173 -8.29 -20.11 -10.51
N GLY A 174 -8.34 -20.44 -9.21
CA GLY A 174 -9.32 -21.37 -8.63
C GLY A 174 -10.58 -20.69 -8.06
N GLY A 175 -10.70 -19.37 -8.17
CA GLY A 175 -11.84 -18.62 -7.64
C GLY A 175 -13.15 -18.87 -8.39
N ASP A 176 -14.28 -18.55 -7.77
CA ASP A 176 -15.60 -18.62 -8.41
C ASP A 176 -15.67 -17.60 -9.57
N PRO A 177 -15.93 -18.03 -10.82
CA PRO A 177 -16.07 -17.11 -11.95
C PRO A 177 -17.12 -16.01 -11.75
N GLN A 178 -18.13 -16.23 -10.91
CA GLN A 178 -19.15 -15.22 -10.57
C GLN A 178 -18.65 -14.15 -9.59
N SER A 179 -17.50 -14.36 -8.95
CA SER A 179 -16.86 -13.36 -8.07
C SER A 179 -16.18 -12.23 -8.85
N ARG A 180 -16.02 -12.40 -10.17
CA ARG A 180 -15.44 -11.37 -11.05
C ARG A 180 -16.24 -10.07 -10.95
N THR A 181 -15.53 -9.01 -10.62
CA THR A 181 -16.14 -7.71 -10.30
C THR A 181 -15.62 -6.64 -11.26
N PRO A 182 -16.50 -5.89 -11.95
CA PRO A 182 -16.12 -4.69 -12.66
C PRO A 182 -15.54 -3.65 -11.70
N VAL A 183 -14.36 -3.15 -12.02
CA VAL A 183 -13.63 -2.19 -11.20
C VAL A 183 -13.13 -1.03 -12.04
N ARG A 184 -13.02 0.10 -11.34
CA ARG A 184 -12.33 1.29 -11.79
C ARG A 184 -11.12 1.47 -10.91
N VAL A 185 -9.97 1.71 -11.54
CA VAL A 185 -8.69 1.87 -10.85
C VAL A 185 -8.01 3.13 -11.35
N THR A 186 -7.88 4.12 -10.48
CA THR A 186 -7.20 5.39 -10.79
C THR A 186 -5.81 5.38 -10.19
N LEU A 187 -4.81 5.66 -11.01
CA LEU A 187 -3.46 6.00 -10.55
C LEU A 187 -3.26 7.50 -10.65
N ASP A 188 -2.71 8.09 -9.60
CA ASP A 188 -2.46 9.52 -9.49
C ASP A 188 -1.01 9.76 -9.04
N SER A 189 -0.27 10.53 -9.84
CA SER A 189 1.10 10.95 -9.54
C SER A 189 1.17 12.39 -9.02
N GLY A 190 0.03 12.94 -8.61
CA GLY A 190 -0.10 14.30 -8.10
C GLY A 190 0.31 15.30 -9.17
N GLN A 191 1.30 16.12 -8.88
CA GLN A 191 1.83 17.14 -9.78
C GLN A 191 2.85 16.61 -10.81
N ALA A 192 3.26 15.33 -10.75
CA ALA A 192 4.18 14.78 -11.73
C ALA A 192 3.43 14.25 -12.98
N PRO A 193 3.83 14.59 -14.21
CA PRO A 193 3.15 14.15 -15.45
C PRO A 193 3.48 12.71 -15.88
N SER A 194 4.05 11.91 -14.97
CA SER A 194 4.58 10.57 -15.25
C SER A 194 3.47 9.57 -15.59
N ILE A 195 2.34 9.58 -14.87
CA ILE A 195 1.25 8.63 -15.11
C ILE A 195 0.55 8.83 -16.46
N PRO A 196 0.12 10.04 -16.86
CA PRO A 196 -0.45 10.24 -18.19
C PRO A 196 0.47 9.78 -19.33
N SER A 197 1.78 9.93 -19.14
CA SER A 197 2.79 9.51 -20.12
C SER A 197 3.00 7.98 -20.14
N ALA A 198 2.94 7.32 -18.98
CA ALA A 198 3.13 5.88 -18.83
C ALA A 198 1.88 5.06 -19.22
N ALA A 199 0.69 5.58 -18.93
CA ALA A 199 -0.58 4.83 -18.97
C ALA A 199 -0.88 4.10 -20.31
N PRO A 200 -0.63 4.69 -21.50
CA PRO A 200 -0.85 3.98 -22.76
C PRO A 200 0.01 2.71 -22.90
N GLN A 201 1.27 2.80 -22.47
CA GLN A 201 2.21 1.66 -22.53
C GLN A 201 1.87 0.62 -21.47
N MET A 202 1.48 1.06 -20.26
CA MET A 202 0.99 0.20 -19.19
C MET A 202 -0.21 -0.62 -19.67
N ARG A 203 -1.21 0.02 -20.29
CA ARG A 203 -2.40 -0.68 -20.83
C ARG A 203 -2.01 -1.74 -21.85
N GLU A 204 -1.19 -1.36 -22.84
CA GLU A 204 -0.80 -2.31 -23.88
C GLU A 204 -0.01 -3.49 -23.30
N ARG A 205 0.78 -3.24 -22.24
CA ARG A 205 1.46 -4.31 -21.52
C ARG A 205 0.48 -5.21 -20.77
N MET A 206 -0.46 -4.65 -20.01
CA MET A 206 -1.48 -5.43 -19.29
C MET A 206 -2.24 -6.39 -20.21
N ARG A 207 -2.57 -5.94 -21.42
CA ARG A 207 -3.27 -6.76 -22.43
C ARG A 207 -2.46 -7.95 -22.96
N ARG A 208 -1.13 -7.88 -22.91
CA ARG A 208 -0.22 -8.91 -23.43
C ARG A 208 0.25 -9.90 -22.37
N LEU A 209 0.05 -9.58 -21.09
CA LEU A 209 0.47 -10.44 -19.99
C LEU A 209 -0.55 -11.54 -19.79
N ASP A 210 -0.06 -12.76 -19.63
CA ASP A 210 -0.87 -13.93 -19.32
C ASP A 210 -1.20 -13.94 -17.82
N GLN A 211 -2.28 -13.26 -17.45
CA GLN A 211 -2.84 -13.24 -16.11
C GLN A 211 -4.34 -12.96 -16.16
N ASP A 212 -5.08 -13.58 -15.26
CA ASP A 212 -6.55 -13.49 -15.18
C ASP A 212 -7.06 -12.72 -13.95
N VAL A 213 -6.14 -12.07 -13.22
CA VAL A 213 -6.45 -11.34 -11.98
C VAL A 213 -7.10 -10.00 -12.30
N PHE A 214 -6.56 -9.23 -13.24
CA PHE A 214 -7.15 -7.96 -13.68
C PHE A 214 -7.16 -7.83 -15.21
N GLY A 215 -8.33 -7.99 -15.80
CA GLY A 215 -8.55 -7.76 -17.23
C GLY A 215 -8.77 -6.29 -17.52
N CYS A 216 -7.75 -5.55 -17.95
CA CYS A 216 -7.89 -4.15 -18.35
C CYS A 216 -8.54 -4.03 -19.73
N GLU A 217 -9.72 -3.39 -19.78
CA GLU A 217 -10.52 -3.22 -21.00
C GLU A 217 -10.20 -1.88 -21.67
N SER A 218 -10.20 -0.81 -20.87
CA SER A 218 -9.99 0.56 -21.34
C SER A 218 -9.23 1.41 -20.33
N HIS A 219 -8.79 2.59 -20.77
CA HIS A 219 -8.21 3.60 -19.90
C HIS A 219 -8.61 5.01 -20.37
N SER A 220 -8.60 5.97 -19.45
CA SER A 220 -8.88 7.38 -19.71
C SER A 220 -7.91 8.29 -18.97
N LEU A 221 -7.57 9.41 -19.60
CA LEU A 221 -6.70 10.48 -19.06
C LEU A 221 -7.46 11.76 -18.72
N THR A 222 -8.75 11.79 -19.02
CA THR A 222 -9.60 12.99 -18.88
C THR A 222 -10.91 12.68 -18.16
N ASP A 223 -11.36 11.43 -18.24
CA ASP A 223 -12.54 10.94 -17.54
C ASP A 223 -12.13 10.45 -16.14
N HIS A 224 -11.92 11.44 -15.28
CA HIS A 224 -11.80 11.22 -13.86
C HIS A 224 -13.05 11.81 -13.24
N ASP A 225 -14.04 10.97 -12.92
CA ASP A 225 -15.06 11.39 -11.96
C ASP A 225 -14.34 12.06 -10.79
N PRO A 226 -14.86 13.18 -10.26
CA PRO A 226 -14.26 13.82 -9.10
C PRO A 226 -14.06 12.73 -8.05
N LEU A 227 -12.81 12.57 -7.61
CA LEU A 227 -12.50 11.66 -6.52
C LEU A 227 -13.30 12.19 -5.34
N THR A 228 -14.46 11.59 -5.07
CA THR A 228 -15.29 11.92 -3.90
C THR A 228 -14.51 11.66 -2.60
N MET A 229 -13.45 10.85 -2.70
CA MET A 229 -12.55 10.46 -1.62
C MET A 229 -11.25 11.26 -1.71
N ARG A 230 -11.14 12.29 -0.88
CA ARG A 230 -9.86 12.94 -0.60
C ARG A 230 -8.98 11.98 0.21
N PRO A 231 -7.68 11.85 -0.12
CA PRO A 231 -6.76 11.07 0.69
C PRO A 231 -6.75 11.59 2.13
N PRO A 232 -6.85 10.70 3.14
CA PRO A 232 -6.82 11.10 4.53
C PRO A 232 -5.36 11.26 4.99
N PHE A 233 -4.55 11.99 4.23
CA PHE A 233 -3.15 12.31 4.56
C PHE A 233 -2.69 13.53 3.76
N ASP A 234 -1.56 14.11 4.17
CA ASP A 234 -1.03 15.34 3.59
C ASP A 234 -0.48 15.13 2.16
N ASP A 235 -0.60 16.16 1.31
CA ASP A 235 -0.12 16.13 -0.07
C ASP A 235 1.41 15.91 -0.18
N SER A 236 2.16 16.26 0.87
CA SER A 236 3.61 16.04 0.95
C SER A 236 4.02 14.56 0.87
N PHE A 237 3.14 13.62 1.21
CA PHE A 237 3.45 12.19 1.13
C PHE A 237 3.56 11.67 -0.31
N TRP A 238 2.96 12.35 -1.29
CA TRP A 238 2.75 11.76 -2.61
C TRP A 238 2.80 12.76 -3.78
N ASN A 239 3.41 13.93 -3.55
CA ASN A 239 3.51 15.02 -4.53
C ASN A 239 2.13 15.57 -4.96
N GLY A 240 1.17 15.58 -4.04
CA GLY A 240 -0.14 16.19 -4.26
C GLY A 240 -0.07 17.72 -4.42
N PRO A 241 -1.18 18.40 -4.74
CA PRO A 241 -2.51 17.86 -4.95
C PRO A 241 -2.64 17.10 -6.29
N SER A 242 -3.78 16.43 -6.47
CA SER A 242 -4.13 15.67 -7.68
C SER A 242 -4.15 16.55 -8.94
N LEU A 243 -3.32 16.22 -9.93
CA LEU A 243 -3.29 16.89 -11.24
C LEU A 243 -3.14 15.89 -12.40
N HIS A 244 -2.29 14.88 -12.24
CA HIS A 244 -1.93 13.95 -13.30
C HIS A 244 -2.37 12.52 -12.97
N ARG A 245 -3.45 12.12 -13.64
CA ARG A 245 -4.15 10.86 -13.38
C ARG A 245 -4.32 10.01 -14.63
N ALA A 246 -4.49 8.71 -14.42
CA ALA A 246 -5.01 7.78 -15.41
C ALA A 246 -5.99 6.82 -14.73
N THR A 247 -7.18 6.68 -15.31
CA THR A 247 -8.19 5.71 -14.85
C THR A 247 -8.15 4.50 -15.78
N PHE A 248 -8.05 3.30 -15.23
CA PHE A 248 -8.18 2.03 -15.93
C PHE A 248 -9.50 1.38 -15.54
N HIS A 249 -10.25 0.92 -16.54
CA HIS A 249 -11.48 0.17 -16.36
C HIS A 249 -11.25 -1.29 -16.75
N GLY A 250 -11.81 -2.19 -15.97
CA GLY A 250 -11.65 -3.61 -16.23
C GLY A 250 -12.39 -4.47 -15.22
N THR A 251 -12.05 -5.75 -15.24
CA THR A 251 -12.64 -6.75 -14.35
C THR A 251 -11.57 -7.36 -13.45
N LEU A 252 -11.78 -7.32 -12.13
CA LEU A 252 -10.94 -7.97 -11.13
C LEU A 252 -11.46 -9.39 -10.85
N ALA A 253 -10.57 -10.36 -10.62
CA ALA A 253 -10.93 -11.76 -10.36
C ALA A 253 -11.91 -11.91 -9.20
N GLU A 254 -11.72 -11.12 -8.15
CA GLU A 254 -12.61 -11.02 -7.00
C GLU A 254 -12.47 -9.65 -6.33
N TRP A 255 -13.54 -9.14 -5.73
CA TRP A 255 -13.48 -7.90 -4.94
C TRP A 255 -13.06 -8.20 -3.50
N SER A 256 -11.77 -8.44 -3.31
CA SER A 256 -11.15 -8.70 -2.01
C SER A 256 -9.93 -7.80 -1.80
N LEU A 257 -9.57 -7.55 -0.53
CA LEU A 257 -8.34 -6.83 -0.19
C LEU A 257 -7.07 -7.56 -0.66
N ASP A 258 -7.15 -8.89 -0.79
CA ASP A 258 -6.07 -9.72 -1.31
C ASP A 258 -5.84 -9.46 -2.81
N ALA A 259 -6.90 -9.51 -3.63
CA ALA A 259 -6.83 -9.21 -5.06
C ALA A 259 -6.48 -7.73 -5.33
N LEU A 260 -7.02 -6.80 -4.54
CA LEU A 260 -6.68 -5.37 -4.63
C LEU A 260 -5.21 -5.12 -4.26
N GLY A 261 -4.68 -5.86 -3.28
CA GLY A 261 -3.29 -5.73 -2.87
C GLY A 261 -2.34 -6.32 -3.90
N TRP A 262 -2.69 -7.46 -4.50
CA TRP A 262 -1.98 -8.00 -5.66
C TRP A 262 -1.93 -6.98 -6.80
N LEU A 263 -3.09 -6.38 -7.13
CA LEU A 263 -3.21 -5.37 -8.19
C LEU A 263 -2.34 -4.14 -7.88
N GLY A 264 -2.30 -3.67 -6.64
CA GLY A 264 -1.46 -2.55 -6.23
C GLY A 264 0.03 -2.81 -6.42
N GLY A 265 0.51 -3.99 -6.02
CA GLY A 265 1.90 -4.41 -6.27
C GLY A 265 2.20 -4.52 -7.77
N PHE A 266 1.30 -5.14 -8.52
CA PHE A 266 1.40 -5.30 -9.98
C PHE A 266 1.48 -3.95 -10.71
N LEU A 267 0.60 -3.00 -10.37
CA LEU A 267 0.59 -1.66 -10.97
C LEU A 267 1.78 -0.81 -10.53
N ALA A 268 2.27 -0.95 -9.29
CA ALA A 268 3.50 -0.29 -8.86
C ALA A 268 4.70 -0.72 -9.71
N ASP A 269 4.90 -2.03 -9.88
CA ASP A 269 5.96 -2.58 -10.72
C ASP A 269 5.83 -2.09 -12.18
N LEU A 270 4.61 -2.14 -12.71
CA LEU A 270 4.34 -1.72 -14.08
C LEU A 270 4.62 -0.22 -14.29
N SER A 271 4.19 0.63 -13.36
CA SER A 271 4.48 2.06 -13.36
C SER A 271 5.98 2.35 -13.32
N ALA A 272 6.70 1.74 -12.38
CA ALA A 272 8.15 1.94 -12.23
C ALA A 272 8.91 1.60 -13.53
N ARG A 273 8.53 0.52 -14.20
CA ARG A 273 9.11 0.11 -15.50
C ARG A 273 8.88 1.09 -16.63
N HIS A 274 7.78 1.83 -16.57
CA HIS A 274 7.44 2.87 -17.54
C HIS A 274 7.93 4.26 -17.08
N GLY A 275 8.90 4.30 -16.17
CA GLY A 275 9.64 5.51 -15.80
C GLY A 275 8.97 6.35 -14.71
N VAL A 276 7.98 5.81 -14.00
CA VAL A 276 7.41 6.49 -12.83
C VAL A 276 8.37 6.35 -11.65
N THR A 277 8.84 7.48 -11.14
CA THR A 277 9.82 7.54 -10.03
C THR A 277 9.31 8.33 -8.82
N THR A 278 8.00 8.56 -8.74
CA THR A 278 7.34 9.27 -7.63
C THR A 278 6.35 8.33 -6.95
N PRO A 279 5.99 8.58 -5.68
CA PRO A 279 4.88 7.86 -5.06
C PRO A 279 3.61 7.97 -5.90
N LEU A 280 2.78 6.93 -5.86
CA LEU A 280 1.50 6.89 -6.55
C LEU A 280 0.37 6.67 -5.58
N LEU A 281 -0.69 7.46 -5.73
CA LEU A 281 -1.96 7.15 -5.10
C LEU A 281 -2.79 6.27 -6.04
N LEU A 282 -3.04 5.04 -5.62
CA LEU A 282 -3.99 4.13 -6.25
C LEU A 282 -5.35 4.28 -5.57
N THR A 283 -6.40 4.52 -6.34
CA THR A 283 -7.79 4.44 -5.88
C THR A 283 -8.51 3.35 -6.66
N ALA A 284 -9.09 2.35 -5.99
CA ALA A 284 -9.90 1.32 -6.63
C ALA A 284 -11.32 1.32 -6.07
N SER A 285 -12.32 1.27 -6.94
CA SER A 285 -13.73 1.16 -6.58
C SER A 285 -14.45 0.18 -7.50
N ARG A 286 -15.58 -0.36 -7.04
CA ARG A 286 -16.51 -1.05 -7.94
C ARG A 286 -17.07 -0.07 -8.97
N SER A 287 -17.30 -0.56 -10.19
CA SER A 287 -18.02 0.17 -11.26
C SER A 287 -19.46 -0.29 -11.37
#